data_AF-A0A535F336-F1
#
_entry.id   AF-A0A535F336-F1
#
_cell.length_a   1.000
_cell.length_b   1.000
_cell.length_c   1.000
_cell.angle_alpha   90.00
_cell.angle_beta   90.00
_cell.angle_gamma   90.00
#
_symmetry.space_group_name_H-M   'P 1'
#
loop_
_entity.id
_entity.type
_entity.pdbx_description
1 polymer ?
#
loop_
_entity_poly.entity_id
_entity_poly.type
_entity_poly.pdbx_seq_one_letter_code
_entity_poly.pdbx_strand_id
1 'polypeptide(L)'
;MCHSQEQIYLLTIRGTLAPPSLEAARQVHNQTAGAPDGVAAAKSLGDLSHMVYVPVNKELAELFIMDLWTSPSGLNQFFSDPQVQQGAAMIFTQRDPVVWEPAEGFFTYHLPAPTGHNDRFFGLIRGPVASREQARTILNQVTSQGIHKARAAGHLSHDVYFRLAQPGMPESLELFAVDGWSDLEGMNRYYDDPDFGHALGGLFTAEPATLLLKHPAGEWVEW
;
A
#
# COMPACT_ATOMS: atom_id res chain seq x y z
N MET A 1 -2.97 -31.09 11.44
CA MET A 1 -1.91 -30.08 11.24
C MET A 1 -2.45 -29.10 10.23
N CYS A 2 -2.81 -27.89 10.66
CA CYS A 2 -3.26 -26.86 9.74
C CYS A 2 -2.02 -26.40 8.99
N HIS A 3 -2.00 -26.51 7.65
CA HIS A 3 -0.97 -25.82 6.87
C HIS A 3 -1.17 -24.34 7.13
N SER A 4 -0.24 -23.69 7.84
CA SER A 4 -0.16 -22.23 7.81
C SER A 4 0.08 -21.89 6.34
N GLN A 5 -0.92 -21.33 5.67
CA GLN A 5 -0.68 -20.75 4.36
C GLN A 5 0.40 -19.69 4.53
N GLU A 6 1.43 -19.74 3.69
CA GLU A 6 2.40 -18.65 3.62
C GLU A 6 1.62 -17.38 3.28
N GLN A 7 1.70 -16.40 4.18
CA GLN A 7 0.97 -15.14 4.07
C GLN A 7 1.95 -14.04 3.64
N ILE A 8 1.54 -13.22 2.68
CA ILE A 8 2.32 -12.06 2.24
C ILE A 8 1.82 -10.85 3.02
N TYR A 9 2.71 -10.22 3.77
CA TYR A 9 2.45 -8.99 4.52
C TYR A 9 2.78 -7.80 3.65
N LEU A 10 2.04 -6.70 3.85
CA LEU A 10 2.34 -5.43 3.21
C LEU A 10 2.98 -4.50 4.24
N LEU A 11 4.15 -3.98 3.94
CA LEU A 11 4.70 -2.82 4.64
C LEU A 11 4.36 -1.57 3.84
N THR A 12 3.79 -0.58 4.50
CA THR A 12 3.71 0.77 3.93
C THR A 12 4.58 1.72 4.73
N ILE A 13 5.36 2.56 4.05
CA ILE A 13 6.06 3.67 4.69
C ILE A 13 5.62 4.96 4.01
N ARG A 14 4.87 5.80 4.72
CA ARG A 14 4.59 7.17 4.28
C ARG A 14 5.50 8.11 5.04
N GLY A 15 6.18 9.02 4.36
CA GLY A 15 7.02 9.99 5.04
C GLY A 15 7.25 11.28 4.29
N THR A 16 7.63 12.30 5.04
CA THR A 16 8.10 13.59 4.50
C THR A 16 9.57 13.46 4.13
N LEU A 17 9.91 13.81 2.90
CA LEU A 17 11.27 13.77 2.38
C LEU A 17 12.18 14.74 3.13
N ALA A 18 13.39 14.30 3.41
CA ALA A 18 14.48 15.17 3.86
C ALA A 18 15.18 15.89 2.70
N PRO A 19 15.39 15.25 1.52
CA PRO A 19 15.96 15.94 0.38
C PRO A 19 15.02 17.03 -0.17
N PRO A 20 15.56 18.12 -0.74
CA PRO A 20 14.77 19.30 -1.12
C PRO A 20 13.96 19.13 -2.41
N SER A 21 14.06 17.97 -3.08
CA SER A 21 13.34 17.67 -4.31
C SER A 21 13.17 16.16 -4.48
N LEU A 22 12.20 15.75 -5.32
CA LEU A 22 12.02 14.34 -5.69
C LEU A 22 13.26 13.75 -6.37
N GLU A 23 13.96 14.54 -7.20
CA GLU A 23 15.18 14.09 -7.86
C GLU A 23 16.32 13.83 -6.87
N ALA A 24 16.52 14.74 -5.90
CA ALA A 24 17.48 14.52 -4.83
C ALA A 24 17.07 13.32 -3.94
N ALA A 25 15.77 13.17 -3.67
CA ALA A 25 15.24 12.03 -2.93
C ALA A 25 15.49 10.70 -3.65
N ARG A 26 15.32 10.65 -4.97
CA ARG A 26 15.62 9.49 -5.79
C ARG A 26 17.09 9.09 -5.70
N GLN A 27 18.00 10.06 -5.79
CA GLN A 27 19.44 9.80 -5.67
C GLN A 27 19.79 9.24 -4.29
N VAL A 28 19.28 9.85 -3.22
CA VAL A 28 19.48 9.37 -1.84
C VAL A 28 18.86 8.00 -1.63
N HIS A 29 17.63 7.79 -2.10
CA HIS A 29 16.95 6.50 -2.04
C HIS A 29 17.76 5.40 -2.73
N ASN A 30 18.19 5.63 -3.97
CA ASN A 30 18.95 4.64 -4.73
C ASN A 30 20.34 4.37 -4.13
N GLN A 31 20.95 5.37 -3.51
CA GLN A 31 22.23 5.20 -2.79
C GLN A 31 22.05 4.39 -1.49
N THR A 32 20.86 4.39 -0.89
CA THR A 32 20.58 3.79 0.41
C THR A 32 19.71 2.54 0.27
N ALA A 33 18.38 2.70 0.21
CA ALA A 33 17.42 1.59 0.04
C ALA A 33 17.68 0.79 -1.26
N GLY A 34 18.15 1.45 -2.32
CA GLY A 34 18.52 0.80 -3.59
C GLY A 34 19.95 0.24 -3.65
N ALA A 35 20.74 0.31 -2.57
CA ALA A 35 22.10 -0.19 -2.56
C ALA A 35 22.13 -1.73 -2.75
N PRO A 36 22.95 -2.29 -3.65
CA PRO A 36 22.91 -3.72 -3.99
C PRO A 36 22.98 -4.67 -2.79
N ASP A 37 23.86 -4.38 -1.82
CA ASP A 37 24.01 -5.22 -0.62
C ASP A 37 22.76 -5.15 0.28
N GLY A 38 22.14 -3.97 0.41
CA GLY A 38 20.89 -3.79 1.15
C GLY A 38 19.72 -4.50 0.47
N VAL A 39 19.61 -4.40 -0.86
CA VAL A 39 18.59 -5.12 -1.64
C VAL A 39 18.75 -6.64 -1.50
N ALA A 40 19.99 -7.15 -1.58
CA ALA A 40 20.27 -8.57 -1.40
C ALA A 40 19.90 -9.03 0.02
N ALA A 41 20.21 -8.23 1.04
CA ALA A 41 19.84 -8.51 2.42
C ALA A 41 18.33 -8.54 2.61
N ALA A 42 17.60 -7.53 2.11
CA ALA A 42 16.13 -7.48 2.18
C ALA A 42 15.49 -8.73 1.56
N LYS A 43 15.90 -9.08 0.33
CA LYS A 43 15.41 -10.28 -0.37
C LYS A 43 15.71 -11.57 0.39
N SER A 44 16.91 -11.69 0.97
CA SER A 44 17.27 -12.86 1.78
C SER A 44 16.43 -13.00 3.05
N LEU A 45 15.85 -11.90 3.54
CA LEU A 45 14.99 -11.83 4.72
C LEU A 45 13.49 -11.89 4.37
N GLY A 46 13.15 -12.06 3.09
CA GLY A 46 11.78 -12.31 2.64
C GLY A 46 11.08 -11.13 1.99
N ASP A 47 11.79 -10.07 1.62
CA ASP A 47 11.26 -9.00 0.76
C ASP A 47 11.05 -9.54 -0.67
N LEU A 48 9.82 -9.42 -1.16
CA LEU A 48 9.38 -9.85 -2.48
C LEU A 48 9.26 -8.70 -3.47
N SER A 49 9.00 -7.50 -2.99
CA SER A 49 8.76 -6.33 -3.83
C SER A 49 9.01 -5.05 -3.06
N HIS A 50 9.58 -4.06 -3.73
CA HIS A 50 9.78 -2.71 -3.21
C HIS A 50 9.34 -1.71 -4.26
N MET A 51 8.28 -0.97 -3.97
CA MET A 51 7.67 -0.02 -4.92
C MET A 51 7.53 1.36 -4.29
N VAL A 52 7.87 2.39 -5.08
CA VAL A 52 7.92 3.78 -4.65
C VAL A 52 6.81 4.57 -5.34
N TYR A 53 6.12 5.40 -4.57
CA TYR A 53 5.01 6.23 -5.02
C TYR A 53 5.09 7.64 -4.44
N VAL A 54 4.41 8.56 -5.11
CA VAL A 54 4.17 9.93 -4.65
C VAL A 54 2.68 10.28 -4.74
N PRO A 55 2.16 11.17 -3.90
CA PRO A 55 0.78 11.62 -4.01
C PRO A 55 0.49 12.27 -5.38
N VAL A 56 -0.69 12.00 -5.96
CA VAL A 56 -1.10 12.55 -7.26
C VAL A 56 -1.33 14.07 -7.19
N ASN A 57 -1.98 14.53 -6.12
CA ASN A 57 -2.55 15.89 -6.00
C ASN A 57 -1.81 16.80 -5.01
N LYS A 58 -0.56 16.46 -4.63
CA LYS A 58 0.21 17.29 -3.71
C LYS A 58 1.55 17.65 -4.34
N GLU A 59 1.90 18.94 -4.25
CA GLU A 59 3.24 19.43 -4.57
C GLU A 59 4.26 19.13 -3.45
N LEU A 60 3.81 18.60 -2.31
CA LEU A 60 4.66 18.33 -1.15
C LEU A 60 5.44 17.03 -1.32
N ALA A 61 6.72 17.15 -0.96
CA ALA A 61 7.77 16.14 -0.95
C ALA A 61 7.46 15.00 0.05
N GLU A 62 6.43 14.22 -0.22
CA GLU A 62 6.16 12.95 0.47
C GLU A 62 6.57 11.78 -0.44
N LEU A 63 7.10 10.73 0.18
CA LEU A 63 7.32 9.45 -0.47
C LEU A 63 6.44 8.41 0.22
N PHE A 64 5.89 7.51 -0.57
CA PHE A 64 5.13 6.36 -0.11
C PHE A 64 5.77 5.10 -0.66
N ILE A 65 6.23 4.22 0.22
CA ILE A 65 6.83 2.94 -0.15
C ILE A 65 5.84 1.83 0.18
N MET A 66 5.67 0.88 -0.74
CA MET A 66 4.90 -0.35 -0.53
C MET A 66 5.81 -1.55 -0.78
N ASP A 67 6.05 -2.32 0.28
CA ASP A 67 6.88 -3.52 0.19
C ASP A 67 6.06 -4.76 0.54
N LEU A 68 6.25 -5.85 -0.21
CA LEU A 68 5.61 -7.13 0.07
C LEU A 68 6.62 -8.07 0.74
N TRP A 69 6.27 -8.61 1.91
CA TRP A 69 7.17 -9.43 2.72
C TRP A 69 6.53 -10.78 3.04
N THR A 70 7.30 -11.86 2.97
CA THR A 70 6.86 -13.20 3.42
C THR A 70 7.01 -13.39 4.93
N SER A 71 7.73 -12.50 5.61
CA SER A 71 8.16 -12.70 6.99
C SER A 71 8.19 -11.40 7.80
N PRO A 72 7.27 -11.22 8.77
CA PRO A 72 7.34 -10.09 9.70
C PRO A 72 8.60 -10.10 10.55
N SER A 73 9.15 -11.28 10.89
CA SER A 73 10.41 -11.38 11.63
C SER A 73 11.60 -10.98 10.76
N GLY A 74 11.60 -11.37 9.48
CA GLY A 74 12.61 -10.95 8.50
C GLY A 74 12.59 -9.43 8.26
N LEU A 75 11.39 -8.86 8.09
CA LEU A 75 11.18 -7.41 8.04
C LEU A 75 11.76 -6.72 9.29
N ASN A 76 11.39 -7.18 10.48
CA ASN A 76 11.87 -6.60 11.73
C ASN A 76 13.40 -6.70 11.86
N GLN A 77 13.99 -7.83 11.44
CA GLN A 77 15.44 -7.99 11.41
C GLN A 77 16.09 -6.98 10.47
N PHE A 78 15.57 -6.82 9.25
CA PHE A 78 16.09 -5.87 8.27
C PHE A 78 16.05 -4.42 8.80
N PHE A 79 14.90 -3.97 9.30
CA PHE A 79 14.74 -2.61 9.82
C PHE A 79 15.40 -2.36 11.19
N SER A 80 15.89 -3.42 11.86
CA SER A 80 16.73 -3.29 13.05
C SER A 80 18.19 -2.96 12.73
N ASP A 81 18.62 -3.11 11.47
CA ASP A 81 19.99 -2.79 11.04
C ASP A 81 20.25 -1.27 11.15
N PRO A 82 21.28 -0.83 11.90
CA PRO A 82 21.63 0.58 12.02
C PRO A 82 21.91 1.28 10.67
N GLN A 83 22.46 0.58 9.67
CA GLN A 83 22.71 1.15 8.35
C GLN A 83 21.40 1.41 7.60
N VAL A 84 20.43 0.50 7.70
CA VAL A 84 19.08 0.68 7.14
C VAL A 84 18.39 1.87 7.80
N GLN A 85 18.50 1.99 9.13
CA GLN A 85 17.94 3.12 9.88
C GLN A 85 18.57 4.46 9.49
N GLN A 86 19.90 4.50 9.31
CA GLN A 86 20.62 5.68 8.85
C GLN A 86 20.20 6.07 7.42
N GLY A 87 20.15 5.11 6.49
CA GLY A 87 19.68 5.36 5.13
C GLY A 87 18.27 5.93 5.11
N ALA A 88 17.36 5.35 5.89
CA ALA A 88 15.99 5.83 5.99
C ALA A 88 15.90 7.24 6.62
N ALA A 89 16.84 7.63 7.50
CA ALA A 89 16.94 9.00 8.03
C ALA A 89 17.50 10.01 7.02
N MET A 90 18.22 9.55 5.99
CA MET A 90 18.62 10.40 4.85
C MET A 90 17.45 10.64 3.88
N ILE A 91 16.53 9.69 3.77
CA ILE A 91 15.34 9.82 2.91
C ILE A 91 14.25 10.66 3.59
N PHE A 92 14.01 10.45 4.88
CA PHE A 92 12.84 10.99 5.59
C PHE A 92 13.19 11.88 6.78
N THR A 93 12.50 13.03 6.90
CA THR A 93 12.48 13.82 8.15
C THR A 93 11.51 13.23 9.17
N GLN A 94 10.39 12.69 8.69
CA GLN A 94 9.38 11.98 9.47
C GLN A 94 8.79 10.85 8.62
N ARG A 95 8.47 9.72 9.25
CA ARG A 95 7.84 8.57 8.57
C ARG A 95 6.94 7.77 9.50
N ASP A 96 5.94 7.12 8.91
CA ASP A 96 4.99 6.20 9.54
C ASP A 96 5.08 4.83 8.85
N PRO A 97 5.93 3.90 9.34
CA PRO A 97 5.95 2.54 8.88
C PRO A 97 4.81 1.74 9.52
N VAL A 98 4.01 1.06 8.70
CA VAL A 98 2.91 0.20 9.16
C VAL A 98 2.96 -1.13 8.44
N VAL A 99 2.90 -2.22 9.21
CA VAL A 99 2.79 -3.58 8.69
C VAL A 99 1.32 -4.00 8.70
N TRP A 100 0.89 -4.57 7.59
CA TRP A 100 -0.46 -4.98 7.32
C TRP A 100 -0.51 -6.48 7.02
N GLU A 101 -1.46 -7.18 7.62
CA GLU A 101 -1.78 -8.57 7.34
C GLU A 101 -2.97 -8.65 6.36
N PRO A 102 -2.94 -9.56 5.35
CA PRO A 102 -4.08 -9.78 4.47
C PRO A 102 -5.36 -10.07 5.24
N ALA A 103 -6.45 -9.41 4.84
CA ALA A 103 -7.74 -9.59 5.47
C ALA A 103 -8.42 -10.86 4.95
N GLU A 104 -8.46 -11.91 5.78
CA GLU A 104 -9.01 -13.21 5.40
C GLU A 104 -10.51 -13.12 5.00
N GLY A 105 -10.86 -13.76 3.89
CA GLY A 105 -12.24 -13.85 3.40
C GLY A 105 -12.78 -12.60 2.70
N PHE A 106 -11.95 -11.57 2.52
CA PHE A 106 -12.27 -10.44 1.64
C PHE A 106 -12.13 -10.85 0.18
N PHE A 107 -12.97 -10.28 -0.68
CA PHE A 107 -12.92 -10.52 -2.12
C PHE A 107 -11.80 -9.67 -2.73
N THR A 108 -10.59 -10.22 -2.77
CA THR A 108 -9.43 -9.60 -3.44
C THR A 108 -9.22 -10.15 -4.85
N TYR A 109 -8.60 -9.37 -5.72
CA TYR A 109 -8.28 -9.79 -7.09
C TYR A 109 -7.19 -8.95 -7.74
N HIS A 110 -6.51 -9.54 -8.73
CA HIS A 110 -5.62 -8.84 -9.64
C HIS A 110 -5.95 -9.23 -11.09
N LEU A 111 -6.18 -8.24 -11.93
CA LEU A 111 -6.47 -8.38 -13.34
C LEU A 111 -5.30 -7.84 -14.17
N PRO A 112 -4.98 -8.47 -15.31
CA PRO A 112 -3.95 -7.94 -16.20
C PRO A 112 -4.36 -6.56 -16.72
N ALA A 113 -3.39 -5.67 -16.87
CA ALA A 113 -3.63 -4.42 -17.58
C ALA A 113 -3.85 -4.68 -19.07
N PRO A 114 -4.80 -3.97 -19.72
CA PRO A 114 -4.93 -4.01 -21.17
C PRO A 114 -3.65 -3.50 -21.87
N THR A 115 -3.37 -3.99 -23.07
CA THR A 115 -2.21 -3.56 -23.87
C THR A 115 -2.20 -2.04 -24.05
N GLY A 116 -1.06 -1.40 -23.77
CA GLY A 116 -0.89 0.06 -23.90
C GLY A 116 -1.30 0.85 -22.65
N HIS A 117 -1.90 0.21 -21.65
CA HIS A 117 -2.30 0.84 -20.38
C HIS A 117 -1.28 0.49 -19.27
N ASN A 118 -0.06 1.00 -19.41
CA ASN A 118 1.04 0.67 -18.49
C ASN A 118 1.11 1.57 -17.27
N ASP A 119 0.42 2.71 -17.27
CA ASP A 119 0.36 3.60 -16.12
C ASP A 119 -0.28 2.90 -14.91
N ARG A 120 0.18 3.25 -13.72
CA ARG A 120 -0.34 2.72 -12.45
C ARG A 120 -0.63 3.87 -11.49
N PHE A 121 -1.86 3.88 -11.01
CA PHE A 121 -2.34 4.75 -9.95
C PHE A 121 -2.91 3.87 -8.84
N PHE A 122 -2.80 4.34 -7.59
CA PHE A 122 -3.36 3.61 -6.46
C PHE A 122 -4.30 4.50 -5.66
N GLY A 123 -5.51 4.00 -5.44
CA GLY A 123 -6.46 4.57 -4.50
C GLY A 123 -6.33 3.85 -3.17
N LEU A 124 -6.07 4.62 -2.11
CA LEU A 124 -5.88 4.10 -0.77
C LEU A 124 -6.97 4.62 0.17
N ILE A 125 -7.49 3.76 1.02
CA ILE A 125 -8.37 4.15 2.13
C ILE A 125 -8.04 3.35 3.38
N ARG A 126 -7.87 4.04 4.52
CA ARG A 126 -7.67 3.40 5.84
C ARG A 126 -8.47 4.06 6.94
N GLY A 127 -8.87 3.27 7.93
CA GLY A 127 -9.56 3.78 9.10
C GLY A 127 -10.07 2.68 10.04
N PRO A 128 -10.60 3.07 11.21
CA PRO A 128 -11.18 2.12 12.15
C PRO A 128 -12.53 1.59 11.64
N VAL A 129 -12.76 0.29 11.78
CA VAL A 129 -14.05 -0.37 11.50
C VAL A 129 -14.68 -0.89 12.79
N ALA A 130 -15.98 -1.18 12.77
CA ALA A 130 -16.68 -1.68 13.95
C ALA A 130 -16.36 -3.15 14.26
N SER A 131 -16.24 -3.98 13.21
CA SER A 131 -15.75 -5.36 13.28
C SER A 131 -15.19 -5.80 11.93
N ARG A 132 -14.32 -6.82 11.94
CA ARG A 132 -13.77 -7.42 10.72
C ARG A 132 -14.88 -8.04 9.86
N GLU A 133 -15.87 -8.68 10.49
CA GLU A 133 -16.99 -9.31 9.81
C GLU A 133 -17.88 -8.31 9.09
N GLN A 134 -18.23 -7.20 9.74
CA GLN A 134 -19.05 -6.17 9.12
C GLN A 134 -18.31 -5.52 7.95
N ALA A 135 -17.03 -5.19 8.13
CA ALA A 135 -16.20 -4.65 7.07
C ALA A 135 -16.13 -5.58 5.86
N ARG A 136 -15.95 -6.89 6.10
CA ARG A 136 -15.95 -7.92 5.06
C ARG A 136 -17.27 -7.99 4.30
N THR A 137 -18.40 -7.99 5.02
CA THR A 137 -19.73 -8.01 4.38
C THR A 137 -19.92 -6.81 3.47
N ILE A 138 -19.59 -5.61 3.95
CA ILE A 138 -19.74 -4.37 3.17
C ILE A 138 -18.82 -4.39 1.95
N LEU A 139 -17.51 -4.59 2.14
CA LEU A 139 -16.56 -4.53 1.03
C LEU A 139 -16.78 -5.64 0.00
N ASN A 140 -17.11 -6.86 0.40
CA ASN A 140 -17.42 -7.92 -0.56
C ASN A 140 -18.67 -7.59 -1.38
N GLN A 141 -19.68 -6.97 -0.77
CA GLN A 141 -20.88 -6.52 -1.49
C GLN A 141 -20.54 -5.39 -2.47
N VAL A 142 -19.85 -4.34 -2.00
CA VAL A 142 -19.44 -3.20 -2.84
C VAL A 142 -18.61 -3.68 -4.02
N THR A 143 -17.60 -4.51 -3.76
CA THR A 143 -16.70 -5.03 -4.79
C THR A 143 -17.44 -5.91 -5.78
N SER A 144 -18.25 -6.87 -5.33
CA SER A 144 -18.98 -7.77 -6.24
C SER A 144 -19.99 -7.04 -7.14
N GLN A 145 -20.64 -5.98 -6.63
CA GLN A 145 -21.60 -5.19 -7.40
C GLN A 145 -20.91 -4.16 -8.32
N GLY A 146 -19.76 -3.63 -7.89
CA GLY A 146 -19.04 -2.55 -8.57
C GLY A 146 -17.97 -3.00 -9.58
N ILE A 147 -17.46 -4.23 -9.49
CA ILE A 147 -16.25 -4.67 -10.23
C ILE A 147 -16.32 -4.43 -11.74
N HIS A 148 -17.47 -4.64 -12.39
CA HIS A 148 -17.59 -4.41 -13.83
C HIS A 148 -17.53 -2.92 -14.18
N LYS A 149 -18.13 -2.05 -13.37
CA LYS A 149 -18.08 -0.60 -13.54
C LYS A 149 -16.68 -0.07 -13.26
N ALA A 150 -16.06 -0.52 -12.16
CA ALA A 150 -14.68 -0.16 -11.81
C ALA A 150 -13.70 -0.61 -12.91
N ARG A 151 -13.85 -1.84 -13.42
CA ARG A 151 -13.00 -2.36 -14.51
C ARG A 151 -13.15 -1.57 -15.80
N ALA A 152 -14.37 -1.18 -16.16
CA ALA A 152 -14.61 -0.32 -17.33
C ALA A 152 -13.97 1.08 -17.17
N ALA A 153 -13.77 1.53 -15.93
CA ALA A 153 -13.06 2.75 -15.58
C ALA A 153 -11.54 2.54 -15.35
N GLY A 154 -10.99 1.36 -15.65
CA GLY A 154 -9.54 1.10 -15.58
C GLY A 154 -9.05 0.46 -14.28
N HIS A 155 -9.93 -0.06 -13.42
CA HIS A 155 -9.51 -0.79 -12.22
C HIS A 155 -8.80 -2.12 -12.57
N LEU A 156 -7.74 -2.43 -11.84
CA LEU A 156 -6.85 -3.57 -12.05
C LEU A 156 -6.83 -4.52 -10.85
N SER A 157 -6.76 -4.01 -9.63
CA SER A 157 -6.62 -4.86 -8.44
C SER A 157 -7.29 -4.26 -7.22
N HIS A 158 -7.76 -5.14 -6.34
CA HIS A 158 -8.36 -4.78 -5.06
C HIS A 158 -7.77 -5.68 -3.98
N ASP A 159 -7.07 -5.07 -3.02
CA ASP A 159 -6.47 -5.73 -1.88
C ASP A 159 -6.97 -5.11 -0.58
N VAL A 160 -7.19 -5.94 0.43
CA VAL A 160 -7.67 -5.51 1.74
C VAL A 160 -6.82 -6.15 2.83
N TYR A 161 -6.46 -5.32 3.81
CA TYR A 161 -5.60 -5.68 4.92
C TYR A 161 -6.16 -5.15 6.24
N PHE A 162 -5.74 -5.77 7.33
CA PHE A 162 -5.81 -5.17 8.66
C PHE A 162 -4.39 -4.84 9.13
N ARG A 163 -4.26 -3.81 9.98
CA ARG A 163 -2.97 -3.54 10.61
C ARG A 163 -2.56 -4.75 11.45
N LEU A 164 -1.33 -5.22 11.26
CA LEU A 164 -0.81 -6.33 12.05
C LEU A 164 -0.76 -5.95 13.53
N ALA A 165 -1.42 -6.74 14.37
CA ALA A 165 -1.39 -6.55 15.81
C ALA A 165 -0.03 -6.97 16.38
N GLN A 166 0.39 -6.33 17.47
CA GLN A 166 1.58 -6.78 18.20
C GLN A 166 1.32 -8.15 18.84
N PRO A 167 2.34 -9.02 18.98
CA PRO A 167 2.19 -10.31 19.64
C PRO A 167 1.55 -10.17 21.04
N GLY A 168 0.47 -10.92 21.28
CA GLY A 168 -0.25 -10.90 22.55
C GLY A 168 -1.30 -9.79 22.70
N MET A 169 -1.43 -8.90 21.71
CA MET A 169 -2.51 -7.91 21.67
C MET A 169 -3.73 -8.43 20.90
N PRO A 170 -4.94 -7.89 21.15
CA PRO A 170 -6.10 -8.17 20.32
C PRO A 170 -5.85 -7.79 18.86
N GLU A 171 -6.56 -8.48 17.95
CA GLU A 171 -6.55 -8.15 16.54
C GLU A 171 -6.90 -6.67 16.28
N SER A 172 -6.25 -6.07 15.30
CA SER A 172 -6.55 -4.69 14.92
C SER A 172 -7.87 -4.59 14.17
N LEU A 173 -8.59 -3.49 14.43
CA LEU A 173 -9.75 -3.03 13.67
C LEU A 173 -9.41 -1.84 12.76
N GLU A 174 -8.13 -1.57 12.53
CA GLU A 174 -7.70 -0.62 11.51
C GLU A 174 -7.61 -1.35 10.16
N LEU A 175 -8.56 -1.06 9.28
CA LEU A 175 -8.63 -1.59 7.92
C LEU A 175 -7.84 -0.71 6.96
N PHE A 176 -7.22 -1.33 5.97
CA PHE A 176 -6.57 -0.66 4.84
C PHE A 176 -6.94 -1.36 3.54
N ALA A 177 -7.46 -0.62 2.57
CA ALA A 177 -7.74 -1.12 1.23
C ALA A 177 -6.88 -0.37 0.19
N VAL A 178 -6.38 -1.14 -0.78
CA VAL A 178 -5.51 -0.70 -1.87
C VAL A 178 -6.16 -1.09 -3.19
N ASP A 179 -6.54 -0.10 -3.99
CA ASP A 179 -7.03 -0.31 -5.35
C ASP A 179 -5.99 0.10 -6.37
N GLY A 180 -5.63 -0.79 -7.29
CA GLY A 180 -4.76 -0.50 -8.43
C GLY A 180 -5.56 -0.11 -9.66
N TRP A 181 -5.13 0.94 -10.36
CA TRP A 181 -5.80 1.51 -11.53
C TRP A 181 -4.82 1.77 -12.66
N SER A 182 -5.28 1.62 -13.91
CA SER A 182 -4.53 2.03 -15.10
C SER A 182 -4.92 3.40 -15.64
N ASP A 183 -5.98 4.01 -15.11
CA ASP A 183 -6.54 5.27 -15.61
C ASP A 183 -6.93 6.17 -14.43
N LEU A 184 -6.24 7.30 -14.29
CA LEU A 184 -6.47 8.28 -13.22
C LEU A 184 -7.82 8.99 -13.35
N GLU A 185 -8.24 9.33 -14.57
CA GLU A 185 -9.54 9.99 -14.79
C GLU A 185 -10.68 9.03 -14.51
N GLY A 186 -10.54 7.77 -14.96
CA GLY A 186 -11.46 6.69 -14.63
C GLY A 186 -11.57 6.44 -13.12
N MET A 187 -10.44 6.37 -12.41
CA MET A 187 -10.39 6.25 -10.94
C MET A 187 -11.16 7.40 -10.27
N ASN A 188 -10.85 8.65 -10.60
CA ASN A 188 -11.49 9.81 -9.98
C ASN A 188 -13.01 9.80 -10.24
N ARG A 189 -13.45 9.55 -11.48
CA ARG A 189 -14.89 9.46 -11.80
C ARG A 189 -15.60 8.36 -11.03
N TYR A 190 -14.93 7.24 -10.77
CA TYR A 190 -15.50 6.14 -9.98
C TYR A 190 -15.61 6.50 -8.49
N TYR A 191 -14.60 7.15 -7.92
CA TYR A 191 -14.63 7.58 -6.51
C TYR A 191 -15.54 8.76 -6.23
N ASP A 192 -15.74 9.65 -7.21
CA ASP A 192 -16.69 10.77 -7.12
C ASP A 192 -18.15 10.32 -7.34
N ASP A 193 -18.39 9.05 -7.67
CA ASP A 193 -19.74 8.51 -7.84
C ASP A 193 -20.48 8.43 -6.49
N PRO A 194 -21.62 9.15 -6.32
CA PRO A 194 -22.40 9.10 -5.10
C PRO A 194 -22.88 7.69 -4.74
N ASP A 195 -23.16 6.84 -5.73
CA ASP A 195 -23.60 5.47 -5.47
C ASP A 195 -22.49 4.63 -4.83
N PHE A 196 -21.23 4.83 -5.25
CA PHE A 196 -20.07 4.21 -4.62
C PHE A 196 -19.88 4.71 -3.18
N GLY A 197 -19.94 6.03 -2.98
CA GLY A 197 -19.84 6.64 -1.64
C GLY A 197 -20.93 6.15 -0.69
N HIS A 198 -22.18 6.04 -1.16
CA HIS A 198 -23.28 5.48 -0.38
C HIS A 198 -23.09 3.99 -0.06
N ALA A 199 -22.57 3.21 -1.01
CA ALA A 199 -22.35 1.78 -0.81
C ALA A 199 -21.24 1.49 0.21
N LEU A 200 -20.26 2.39 0.37
CA LEU A 200 -19.28 2.36 1.47
C LEU A 200 -19.83 2.85 2.82
N GLY A 201 -21.07 3.36 2.86
CA GLY A 201 -21.70 3.89 4.04
C GLY A 201 -21.69 2.91 5.22
N GLY A 202 -21.17 3.36 6.36
CA GLY A 202 -21.09 2.54 7.58
C GLY A 202 -19.91 1.56 7.63
N LEU A 203 -18.99 1.60 6.66
CA LEU A 203 -17.75 0.82 6.73
C LEU A 203 -16.86 1.27 7.90
N PHE A 204 -16.63 2.58 8.01
CA PHE A 204 -15.74 3.16 9.02
C PHE A 204 -16.51 3.77 10.19
N THR A 205 -15.93 3.69 11.38
CA THR A 205 -16.48 4.28 12.62
C THR A 205 -16.01 5.71 12.87
N ALA A 206 -15.05 6.18 12.08
CA ALA A 206 -14.56 7.55 12.04
C ALA A 206 -14.24 7.94 10.59
N GLU A 207 -13.98 9.21 10.33
CA GLU A 207 -13.56 9.68 9.01
C GLU A 207 -12.28 8.94 8.57
N PRO A 208 -12.31 8.18 7.46
CA PRO A 208 -11.14 7.46 6.99
C PRO A 208 -10.15 8.40 6.31
N ALA A 209 -8.87 8.04 6.36
CA ALA A 209 -7.84 8.71 5.57
C ALA A 209 -7.81 8.12 4.16
N THR A 210 -7.83 8.99 3.15
CA THR A 210 -7.67 8.61 1.74
C THR A 210 -6.38 9.18 1.14
N LEU A 211 -5.81 8.47 0.18
CA LEU A 211 -4.64 8.92 -0.56
C LEU A 211 -4.66 8.38 -1.99
N LEU A 212 -4.35 9.24 -2.96
CA LEU A 212 -4.15 8.83 -4.34
C LEU A 212 -2.66 8.89 -4.66
N LEU A 213 -2.12 7.81 -5.21
CA LEU A 213 -0.71 7.62 -5.49
C LEU A 213 -0.47 7.41 -6.98
N LYS A 214 0.71 7.84 -7.44
CA LYS A 214 1.27 7.52 -8.76
C LYS A 214 2.74 7.18 -8.62
N HIS A 215 3.28 6.50 -9.62
CA HIS A 215 4.72 6.31 -9.73
C HIS A 215 5.44 7.67 -9.84
N PRO A 216 6.53 7.90 -9.10
CA PRO A 216 7.35 9.09 -9.27
C PRO A 216 8.07 9.06 -10.63
N ALA A 217 8.39 10.24 -11.14
CA ALA A 217 9.25 10.38 -12.30
C ALA A 217 10.72 10.00 -11.97
N GLY A 218 11.46 9.61 -13.01
CA GLY A 218 12.86 9.19 -12.90
C GLY A 218 13.02 7.69 -12.60
N GLU A 219 14.27 7.22 -12.62
CA GLU A 219 14.60 5.81 -12.38
C GLU A 219 14.85 5.58 -10.88
N TRP A 220 13.88 4.96 -10.21
CA TRP A 220 13.97 4.50 -8.83
C TRP A 220 14.39 3.02 -8.82
N VAL A 221 15.21 2.61 -7.85
CA VAL A 221 15.55 1.19 -7.68
C VAL A 221 14.39 0.49 -6.98
N GLU A 222 13.76 -0.46 -7.68
CA GLU A 222 12.55 -1.17 -7.29
C GLU A 222 12.66 -2.64 -7.72
N TRP A 223 11.82 -3.52 -7.16
CA TRP A 223 11.72 -4.94 -7.57
C TRP A 223 10.35 -5.56 -7.32
#